data_AF-A0A6J7FC67-F1
#
_entry.id   AF-A0A6J7FC67-F1
#
_cell.length_a   1.000
_cell.length_b   1.000
_cell.length_c   1.000
_cell.angle_alpha   90.00
_cell.angle_beta   90.00
_cell.angle_gamma   90.00
#
_symmetry.space_group_name_H-M   'P 1'
#
loop_
_entity.id
_entity.type
_entity.pdbx_description
1 polymer ?
#
loop_
_entity_poly.entity_id
_entity_poly.type
_entity_poly.pdbx_seq_one_letter_code
_entity_poly.pdbx_strand_id
1 'polypeptide(L)' 'MLANRVRSVSEEHDFRIAELGDLFGKQVLKPSIPDRIAFQQAEGYGKPIQTMNSAGAREVSQIFEKHLNKIMKATR' A
#
# COMPACT_ATOMS: atom_id res chain seq x y z
N MET A 1 -5.77 6.95 7.00
CA MET A 1 -5.97 6.71 5.55
C MET A 1 -4.74 6.06 4.96
N LEU A 2 -4.90 5.16 3.99
CA LEU A 2 -3.80 4.50 3.29
C LEU A 2 -4.00 4.67 1.78
N ALA A 3 -3.06 5.33 1.11
CA ALA A 3 -3.07 5.43 -0.35
C ALA A 3 -2.75 4.05 -0.94
N ASN A 4 -3.65 3.53 -1.78
CA ASN A 4 -3.59 2.19 -2.34
C ASN A 4 -3.37 2.23 -3.86
N ARG A 5 -2.73 1.19 -4.41
CA ARG A 5 -2.40 1.04 -5.85
C ARG A 5 -1.80 2.30 -6.49
N VAL A 6 -0.80 2.87 -5.84
CA VAL A 6 -0.10 4.07 -6.29
C VAL A 6 0.85 3.73 -7.43
N ARG A 7 0.61 4.34 -8.59
CA ARG A 7 1.53 4.30 -9.73
C ARG A 7 2.63 5.34 -9.56
N SER A 8 3.88 4.89 -9.47
CA SER A 8 5.07 5.74 -9.26
C SER A 8 5.43 6.65 -10.44
N VAL A 9 4.82 6.45 -11.61
CA VAL A 9 5.04 7.28 -12.81
C VAL A 9 3.90 8.29 -13.03
N SER A 10 2.94 8.37 -12.11
CA SER A 10 1.79 9.25 -12.24
C SER A 10 1.99 10.50 -11.38
N GLU A 11 2.31 11.62 -12.04
CA GLU A 11 2.44 12.93 -11.39
C GLU A 11 1.15 13.31 -10.62
N GLU A 12 -0.02 12.98 -11.18
CA GLU A 12 -1.30 13.17 -10.51
C GLU A 12 -1.39 12.40 -9.19
N HIS A 13 -0.95 11.13 -9.15
CA HIS A 13 -0.96 10.37 -7.90
C HIS A 13 -0.04 10.97 -6.85
N ASP A 14 1.14 11.45 -7.26
CA ASP A 14 2.08 12.10 -6.35
C ASP A 14 1.49 13.41 -5.80
N PHE A 15 0.86 14.20 -6.66
CA PHE A 15 0.14 15.42 -6.26
C PHE A 15 -0.97 15.12 -5.25
N ARG A 16 -1.83 14.13 -5.52
CA ARG A 16 -2.91 13.74 -4.61
C ARG A 16 -2.41 13.22 -3.27
N ILE A 17 -1.30 12.48 -3.25
CA ILE A 17 -0.70 11.98 -2.02
C ILE A 17 -0.12 13.14 -1.20
N ALA A 18 0.48 14.14 -1.86
CA ALA A 18 0.94 15.35 -1.20
C ALA A 18 -0.24 16.13 -0.59
N GLU A 19 -1.31 16.35 -1.37
CA GLU A 19 -2.55 16.99 -0.91
C GLU A 19 -3.16 16.26 0.30
N LEU A 20 -3.25 14.93 0.25
CA LEU A 20 -3.69 14.12 1.40
C LEU A 20 -2.78 14.32 2.61
N GLY A 21 -1.47 14.44 2.40
CA GLY A 21 -0.49 14.74 3.44
C GLY A 21 -0.70 16.10 4.08
N ASP A 22 -1.02 17.12 3.29
CA ASP A 22 -1.26 18.48 3.76
C ASP A 22 -2.57 18.59 4.55
N LEU A 23 -3.63 17.91 4.08
CA LEU A 23 -4.95 17.94 4.70
C LEU A 23 -5.05 17.09 5.98
N PHE A 24 -4.40 15.92 6.00
CA PHE A 24 -4.63 14.90 7.05
C PHE A 24 -3.36 14.52 7.82
N GLY A 25 -2.19 15.01 7.43
CA GLY A 25 -0.92 14.87 8.15
C GLY A 25 -0.64 13.44 8.62
N LYS A 26 -0.51 13.27 9.94
CA LYS A 26 -0.15 11.98 10.58
C LYS A 26 -1.21 10.89 10.41
N GLN A 27 -2.44 11.24 10.00
CA GLN A 27 -3.50 10.28 9.76
C GLN A 27 -3.30 9.52 8.42
N VAL A 28 -2.42 9.99 7.54
CA VAL A 28 -2.03 9.29 6.31
C VAL A 28 -0.88 8.32 6.59
N LEU A 29 -1.12 7.03 6.35
CA LEU A 29 -0.14 5.98 6.56
C LEU A 29 0.91 5.98 5.44
N LYS A 30 2.17 5.83 5.83
CA LYS A 30 3.33 5.73 4.93
C LYS A 30 4.12 4.44 5.23
N PRO A 31 4.63 3.73 4.21
CA PRO A 31 4.58 4.06 2.78
C PRO A 31 3.20 3.77 2.16
N SER A 32 2.90 4.36 1.01
CA SER A 32 1.72 3.99 0.20
C SER A 32 1.87 2.58 -0.36
N ILE A 33 0.77 1.96 -0.76
CA ILE A 33 0.81 0.66 -1.44
C ILE A 33 1.01 0.90 -2.93
N PRO A 34 2.09 0.39 -3.54
CA PRO A 34 2.34 0.60 -4.96
C PRO A 34 1.41 -0.25 -5.83
N ASP A 35 1.13 0.22 -7.05
CA ASP A 35 0.43 -0.58 -8.05
C ASP A 35 1.36 -1.68 -8.58
N ARG A 36 0.89 -2.92 -8.54
CA ARG A 36 1.65 -4.13 -8.91
C ARG A 36 0.73 -5.13 -9.58
N ILE A 37 1.23 -5.80 -10.61
CA ILE A 37 0.54 -6.91 -11.32
C ILE A 37 0.15 -8.03 -10.34
N ALA A 38 0.88 -8.19 -9.23
CA ALA A 38 0.57 -9.14 -8.17
C ALA A 38 -0.86 -9.00 -7.60
N PHE A 39 -1.44 -7.80 -7.62
CA PHE A 39 -2.84 -7.60 -7.25
C PHE A 39 -3.78 -8.33 -8.19
N GLN A 40 -3.62 -8.11 -9.50
CA GLN A 40 -4.43 -8.77 -10.52
C GLN A 40 -4.28 -10.30 -10.46
N GLN A 41 -3.07 -10.80 -10.21
CA GLN A 41 -2.84 -12.23 -10.04
C GLN A 41 -3.57 -12.79 -8.81
N ALA A 42 -3.43 -12.13 -7.66
CA ALA A 42 -4.09 -12.52 -6.41
C ALA A 42 -5.62 -12.56 -6.57
N GLU A 43 -6.19 -11.52 -7.19
CA GLU A 43 -7.62 -11.42 -7.49
C GLU A 43 -8.08 -12.52 -8.45
N GLY A 44 -7.34 -12.74 -9.54
CA GLY A 44 -7.66 -13.78 -10.53
C GLY A 44 -7.61 -15.19 -9.95
N TYR A 45 -6.71 -15.46 -9.00
CA TYR A 45 -6.63 -16.74 -8.31
C TYR A 45 -7.57 -16.83 -7.09
N GLY A 46 -8.21 -15.74 -6.68
CA GLY A 46 -9.02 -15.68 -5.46
C GLY A 46 -8.21 -15.99 -4.20
N LYS A 47 -6.92 -15.63 -4.17
CA LYS A 47 -6.00 -15.93 -3.07
C LYS A 47 -5.37 -14.66 -2.50
N PRO A 48 -4.96 -14.65 -1.21
CA PRO A 48 -4.26 -13.51 -0.65
C PRO A 48 -2.95 -13.22 -1.40
N ILE A 49 -2.61 -11.94 -1.56
CA ILE A 49 -1.42 -11.50 -2.29
C ILE A 49 -0.11 -12.07 -1.70
N GLN A 50 -0.09 -12.37 -0.40
CA GLN A 50 1.03 -12.98 0.32
C GLN A 50 1.39 -14.37 -0.24
N THR A 51 0.43 -15.05 -0.87
CA THR A 51 0.64 -16.38 -1.47
C THR A 51 1.19 -16.31 -2.89
N MET A 52 1.23 -15.12 -3.50
CA MET A 52 1.73 -14.94 -4.86
C MET A 52 3.26 -14.97 -4.86
N ASN A 53 3.86 -15.83 -5.69
CA ASN A 53 5.32 -15.95 -5.77
C ASN A 53 5.93 -14.93 -6.75
N SER A 54 5.88 -13.65 -6.41
CA SER A 54 6.48 -12.57 -7.22
C SER A 54 7.15 -11.50 -6.35
N ALA A 55 8.10 -10.74 -6.92
CA ALA A 55 8.77 -9.66 -6.20
C ALA A 55 7.78 -8.57 -5.75
N GLY A 56 6.83 -8.20 -6.61
CA GLY A 56 5.78 -7.23 -6.28
C GLY A 56 4.85 -7.70 -5.16
N ALA A 57 4.56 -9.01 -5.10
CA ALA A 57 3.78 -9.58 -4.00
C ALA A 57 4.52 -9.49 -2.66
N ARG A 58 5.84 -9.77 -2.66
CA ARG A 58 6.68 -9.66 -1.47
C ARG A 58 6.78 -8.21 -0.98
N GLU A 59 7.01 -7.28 -1.88
CA GLU A 59 7.03 -5.83 -1.56
C GLU A 59 5.72 -5.37 -0.91
N VAL A 60 4.58 -5.67 -1.54
CA VAL A 60 3.26 -5.29 -1.01
C VAL A 60 3.01 -5.96 0.35
N SER A 61 3.38 -7.22 0.51
CA SER A 61 3.22 -7.96 1.77
C SER A 61 4.02 -7.33 2.91
N GLN A 62 5.27 -6.94 2.65
CA GLN A 62 6.10 -6.24 3.63
C GLN A 62 5.51 -4.88 4.03
N ILE A 63 4.91 -4.15 3.08
CA ILE A 63 4.24 -2.88 3.39
C ILE A 63 3.00 -3.12 4.26
N PHE A 64 2.18 -4.13 3.96
CA PHE A 64 1.05 -4.49 4.81
C PHE A 64 1.49 -4.87 6.23
N GLU A 65 2.56 -5.65 6.36
CA GLU A 65 3.13 -6.00 7.67
C GLU A 65 3.60 -4.77 8.45
N LYS A 66 4.28 -3.82 7.78
CA LYS A 66 4.71 -2.56 8.40
C LYS A 66 3.52 -1.75 8.92
N HIS A 67 2.44 -1.65 8.15
CA HIS A 67 1.23 -0.93 8.58
C HIS A 67 0.52 -1.65 9.72
N LEU A 68 0.38 -2.97 9.64
CA LEU A 68 -0.21 -3.78 10.70
C LEU A 68 0.55 -3.59 12.01
N ASN A 69 1.88 -3.70 11.98
CA ASN A 69 2.72 -3.49 13.15
C ASN A 69 2.57 -2.08 13.74
N LYS A 70 2.45 -1.05 12.91
CA LYS A 70 2.21 0.33 13.37
C LYS A 70 0.84 0.46 14.06
N ILE A 71 -0.21 -0.09 13.47
CA ILE A 71 -1.57 -0.04 14.02
C ILE A 71 -1.64 -0.81 15.34
N MET A 72 -1.11 -2.03 15.38
CA MET A 72 -1.08 -2.86 16.59
C MET A 72 -0.33 -2.20 17.75
N LYS A 73 0.71 -1.39 17.47
CA LYS A 73 1.41 -0.60 18.50
C LYS A 73 0.60 0.60 18.98
N ALA A 74 -0.20 1.21 18.12
CA ALA A 74 -1.03 2.36 18.47
C ALA A 74 -2.29 1.98 19.25
N THR A 75 -2.73 0.73 19.15
CA THR A 75 -3.89 0.19 19.88
C THR A 75 -3.55 -0.32 21.29
N ARG A 76 -2.26 -0.42 21.64
CA ARG A 76 -1.81 -0.75 23.00
C ARG A 76 -1.73 0.50 23.86
#